data_AF-A0A7S1C743-F1
#
_entry.id   AF-A0A7S1C743-F1
#
_cell.length_a   1.000
_cell.length_b   1.000
_cell.length_c   1.000
_cell.angle_alpha   90.00
_cell.angle_beta   90.00
_cell.angle_gamma   90.00
#
_symmetry.space_group_name_H-M   'P 1'
#
loop_
_entity.id
_entity.type
_entity.pdbx_description
1 polymer ?
#
loop_
_entity_poly.entity_id
_entity_poly.type
_entity_poly.pdbx_seq_one_letter_code
_entity_poly.pdbx_strand_id
1 'polypeptide(L)'
;RETGAVGWGIYSYYLRAAGVGYGVLMFLSLIGMRVATIYAPFWLAEWSRQATETEGGLSFDKNIDMLNIYTVISFAGVLLVMCRALLIAEMRITASRKMHADLLRSILRAPMSFFDTTPIGRIINRFARDCDRIDMELPPTLSQLLGTITNVTGALGGMVVATKGTFLVLLGPIMAVYYYVQKFFRLSSTEIQRLESISRTPIFTSFTESVIGAPSIRAYGLVEKRSRQNKDRVDANTQALQMQQFASAWLAVRLDIIGALASFFIAAVA
;
A
#
# COMPACT_ATOMS: atom_id res chain seq x y z
N ARG A 1 -19.27 18.67 -3.51
CA ARG A 1 -18.30 17.68 -4.03
C ARG A 1 -16.94 18.32 -3.84
N GLU A 2 -16.12 17.81 -2.94
CA GLU A 2 -14.74 18.28 -2.85
C GLU A 2 -13.94 17.65 -4.00
N THR A 3 -13.30 18.48 -4.82
CA THR A 3 -12.42 18.07 -5.90
C THR A 3 -11.01 18.54 -5.55
N GLY A 4 -10.10 17.62 -5.25
CA GLY A 4 -8.73 17.97 -4.85
C GLY A 4 -8.04 16.85 -4.07
N ALA A 5 -6.76 17.06 -3.75
CA ALA A 5 -6.01 16.19 -2.86
C ALA A 5 -6.58 16.27 -1.43
N VAL A 6 -6.62 15.14 -0.73
CA VAL A 6 -7.10 15.05 0.66
C VAL A 6 -6.21 15.91 1.55
N GLY A 7 -6.79 16.88 2.25
CA GLY A 7 -6.04 17.76 3.14
C GLY A 7 -5.40 17.01 4.31
N TRP A 8 -4.19 17.43 4.73
CA TRP A 8 -3.45 16.84 5.86
C TRP A 8 -4.26 16.78 7.16
N GLY A 9 -5.22 17.70 7.33
CA GLY A 9 -6.15 17.71 8.45
C GLY A 9 -6.93 16.39 8.61
N ILE A 10 -7.31 15.73 7.53
CA ILE A 10 -8.07 14.47 7.57
C ILE A 10 -7.20 13.32 8.08
N TYR A 11 -5.94 13.24 7.63
CA TYR A 11 -4.98 12.27 8.15
C TYR A 11 -4.69 12.49 9.64
N SER A 12 -4.57 13.76 10.05
CA SER A 12 -4.37 14.12 11.46
C SER A 12 -5.58 13.77 12.33
N TYR A 13 -6.80 13.90 11.79
CA TYR A 13 -8.02 13.49 12.47
C TYR A 13 -8.04 11.98 12.72
N TYR A 14 -7.70 11.18 11.70
CA TYR A 14 -7.59 9.72 11.86
C TYR A 14 -6.55 9.34 12.92
N LEU A 15 -5.35 9.93 12.89
CA LEU A 15 -4.31 9.68 13.89
C LEU A 15 -4.75 10.08 15.32
N ARG A 16 -5.48 11.19 15.47
CA ARG A 16 -6.07 11.60 16.76
C ARG A 16 -7.21 10.70 17.21
N ALA A 17 -7.97 10.14 16.27
CA ALA A 17 -9.01 9.16 16.58
C ALA A 17 -8.41 7.82 17.04
N ALA A 18 -7.32 7.41 16.38
CA ALA A 18 -6.61 6.17 16.66
C ALA A 18 -5.72 6.21 17.91
N GLY A 19 -5.35 7.42 18.35
CA GLY A 19 -4.46 7.67 19.48
C GLY A 19 -3.03 7.93 19.02
N VAL A 20 -2.57 9.16 19.22
CA VAL A 20 -1.25 9.62 18.75
C VAL A 20 -0.12 8.79 19.36
N GLY A 21 -0.24 8.37 20.63
CA GLY A 21 0.74 7.51 21.30
C GLY A 21 0.94 6.17 20.60
N TYR A 22 -0.14 5.47 20.23
CA TYR A 22 -0.07 4.23 19.47
C TYR A 22 0.56 4.43 18.10
N GLY A 23 0.22 5.53 17.42
CA GLY A 23 0.83 5.89 16.14
C GLY A 23 2.34 6.12 16.22
N VAL A 24 2.81 6.83 17.25
CA VAL A 24 4.24 7.06 17.49
C VAL A 24 4.97 5.75 17.81
N LEU A 25 4.43 4.92 18.72
CA LEU A 25 5.00 3.62 19.05
C LEU A 25 5.04 2.68 17.84
N MET A 26 4.00 2.70 17.00
CA MET A 26 3.95 1.94 15.75
C MET A 26 5.05 2.41 14.79
N PHE A 27 5.27 3.71 14.67
CA PHE A 27 6.33 4.24 13.81
C PHE A 27 7.73 3.93 14.35
N LEU A 28 7.94 4.00 15.66
CA LEU A 28 9.22 3.64 16.30
C LEU A 28 9.52 2.14 16.15
N SER A 29 8.53 1.27 16.40
CA SER A 29 8.69 -0.17 16.18
C SER A 29 8.95 -0.51 14.72
N LEU A 30 8.33 0.20 13.78
CA LEU A 30 8.62 0.12 12.35
C LEU A 30 10.08 0.50 12.03
N ILE A 31 10.59 1.62 12.56
CA ILE A 31 11.98 2.00 12.35
C ILE A 31 12.92 0.96 12.96
N GLY A 32 12.69 0.58 14.21
CA GLY A 32 13.53 -0.39 14.92
C GLY A 32 13.62 -1.73 14.20
N MET A 33 12.48 -2.29 13.75
CA MET A 33 12.50 -3.55 12.99
C MET A 33 13.27 -3.42 11.67
N ARG A 34 13.17 -2.26 10.99
CA ARG A 34 13.86 -2.01 9.72
C ARG A 34 15.37 -1.87 9.93
N VAL A 35 15.79 -1.15 10.96
CA VAL A 35 17.19 -1.06 11.35
C VAL A 35 17.75 -2.45 11.67
N ALA A 36 17.06 -3.27 12.46
CA ALA A 36 17.49 -4.63 12.77
C ALA A 36 17.63 -5.50 11.50
N THR A 37 16.66 -5.41 10.59
CA THR A 37 16.68 -6.18 9.31
C THR A 37 17.84 -5.77 8.41
N ILE A 38 18.20 -4.48 8.38
CA ILE A 38 19.32 -3.98 7.56
C ILE A 38 20.66 -4.28 8.23
N TYR A 39 20.76 -4.10 9.54
CA TYR A 39 22.00 -4.25 10.29
C TYR A 39 22.46 -5.71 10.43
N ALA A 40 21.54 -6.66 10.56
CA ALA A 40 21.88 -8.08 10.73
C ALA A 40 22.76 -8.65 9.59
N PRO A 41 22.50 -8.38 8.30
CA PRO A 41 23.43 -8.71 7.20
C PRO A 41 24.81 -8.04 7.29
N PHE A 42 24.89 -6.77 7.72
CA PHE A 42 26.19 -6.11 7.92
C PHE A 42 27.01 -6.78 9.02
N TRP A 43 26.36 -7.17 10.11
CA TRP A 43 26.99 -7.93 11.18
C TRP A 43 27.51 -9.28 10.70
N LEU A 44 26.70 -10.01 9.91
CA LEU A 44 27.13 -11.25 9.26
C LEU A 44 28.33 -11.04 8.33
N ALA A 45 28.36 -9.96 7.57
CA ALA A 45 29.48 -9.64 6.68
C ALA A 45 30.77 -9.40 7.47
N GLU A 46 30.70 -8.65 8.58
CA GLU A 46 31.85 -8.41 9.45
C GLU A 46 32.31 -9.68 10.18
N TRP A 47 31.36 -10.49 10.66
CA TRP A 47 31.66 -11.79 11.26
C TRP A 47 32.38 -12.71 10.26
N SER A 48 31.89 -12.79 9.02
CA SER A 48 32.51 -13.56 7.94
C SER A 48 33.93 -13.06 7.63
N ARG A 49 34.12 -11.74 7.52
CA ARG A 49 35.43 -11.11 7.27
C ARG A 49 36.45 -11.50 8.35
N GLN A 50 36.09 -11.39 9.62
CA GLN A 50 36.98 -11.76 10.73
C GLN A 50 37.28 -13.26 10.77
N ALA A 51 36.32 -14.10 10.37
CA ALA A 51 36.51 -15.55 10.27
C ALA A 51 37.55 -15.93 9.20
N THR A 52 37.59 -15.18 8.09
CA THR A 52 38.51 -15.44 6.98
C THR A 52 39.90 -14.81 7.18
N GLU A 53 39.98 -13.62 7.79
CA GLU A 53 41.26 -12.91 8.00
C GLU A 53 42.12 -13.51 9.12
N THR A 54 41.54 -14.28 10.04
CA THR A 54 42.27 -14.88 11.17
C THR A 54 42.91 -16.20 10.74
N GLU A 55 44.25 -16.29 10.72
CA GLU A 55 44.96 -17.56 10.46
C GLU A 55 44.56 -18.63 11.50
N GLY A 56 44.00 -19.74 11.03
CA GLY A 56 43.45 -20.81 11.89
C GLY A 56 41.97 -20.66 12.25
N GLY A 57 41.30 -19.59 11.80
CA GLY A 57 39.90 -19.29 12.09
C GLY A 57 39.68 -18.59 13.43
N LEU A 58 38.45 -18.14 13.67
CA LEU A 58 38.05 -17.54 14.96
C LEU A 58 38.11 -18.58 16.09
N SER A 59 38.56 -18.18 17.27
CA SER A 59 38.42 -19.00 18.48
C SER A 59 36.94 -19.32 18.74
N PHE A 60 36.68 -20.49 19.32
CA PHE A 60 35.32 -20.94 19.62
C PHE A 60 34.52 -19.88 20.41
N ASP A 61 35.13 -19.29 21.44
CA ASP A 61 34.48 -18.26 22.27
C ASP A 61 34.08 -17.02 21.47
N LYS A 62 34.99 -16.52 20.62
CA LYS A 62 34.72 -15.34 19.79
C LYS A 62 33.64 -15.64 18.74
N ASN A 63 33.56 -16.87 18.25
CA ASN A 63 32.53 -17.29 17.32
C ASN A 63 31.13 -17.35 17.97
N ILE A 64 31.06 -17.84 19.21
CA ILE A 64 29.84 -17.85 20.02
C ILE A 64 29.39 -16.42 20.35
N ASP A 65 30.31 -15.50 20.67
CA ASP A 65 29.97 -14.09 20.92
C ASP A 65 29.36 -13.41 19.70
N MET A 66 29.93 -13.62 18.51
CA MET A 66 29.40 -13.08 17.25
C MET A 66 28.00 -13.63 16.93
N LEU A 67 27.79 -14.94 17.16
CA LEU A 67 26.50 -15.61 17.01
C LEU A 67 25.46 -15.08 18.00
N ASN A 68 25.85 -14.86 19.26
CA ASN A 68 24.98 -14.32 20.30
C ASN A 68 24.47 -12.92 19.92
N ILE A 69 25.36 -12.05 19.45
CA ILE A 69 24.99 -10.69 19.02
C ILE A 69 24.01 -10.75 17.83
N TYR A 70 24.31 -11.58 16.82
CA TYR A 70 23.40 -11.79 15.68
C TYR A 70 22.02 -12.28 16.12
N THR A 71 21.98 -13.22 17.06
CA THR A 71 20.75 -13.81 17.60
C THR A 71 19.93 -12.75 18.35
N VAL A 72 20.58 -11.92 19.19
CA VAL A 72 19.90 -10.83 19.91
C VAL A 72 19.30 -9.81 18.95
N ILE A 73 20.04 -9.39 17.92
CA ILE A 73 19.54 -8.45 16.90
C ILE A 73 18.32 -9.02 16.19
N SER A 74 18.41 -10.28 15.75
CA SER A 74 17.34 -10.95 15.02
C SER A 74 16.10 -11.15 15.89
N PHE A 75 16.27 -11.60 17.13
CA PHE A 75 15.19 -11.80 18.08
C PHE A 75 14.51 -10.48 18.47
N ALA A 76 15.28 -9.42 18.71
CA ALA A 76 14.75 -8.08 18.93
C ALA A 76 13.95 -7.58 17.72
N GLY A 77 14.41 -7.85 16.49
CA GLY A 77 13.67 -7.55 15.27
C GLY A 77 12.31 -8.25 15.21
N VAL A 78 12.25 -9.54 15.53
CA VAL A 78 11.00 -10.32 15.58
C VAL A 78 10.05 -9.78 16.64
N LEU A 79 10.55 -9.46 17.83
CA LEU A 79 9.73 -8.85 18.88
C LEU A 79 9.13 -7.51 18.43
N LEU A 80 9.91 -6.66 17.76
CA LEU A 80 9.41 -5.39 17.21
C LEU A 80 8.35 -5.58 16.14
N VAL A 81 8.44 -6.63 15.30
CA VAL A 81 7.39 -6.98 14.34
C VAL A 81 6.10 -7.37 15.06
N MET A 82 6.21 -8.19 16.11
CA MET A 82 5.06 -8.61 16.91
C MET A 82 4.42 -7.41 17.64
N CYS A 83 5.23 -6.56 18.29
CA CYS A 83 4.76 -5.32 18.91
C CYS A 83 4.04 -4.41 17.90
N ARG A 84 4.61 -4.23 16.70
CA ARG A 84 3.98 -3.44 15.64
C ARG A 84 2.62 -4.01 15.23
N ALA A 85 2.50 -5.32 15.09
CA ALA A 85 1.24 -5.96 14.72
C ALA A 85 0.14 -5.70 15.77
N LEU A 86 0.48 -5.81 17.05
CA LEU A 86 -0.42 -5.50 18.16
C LEU A 86 -0.80 -4.01 18.18
N LEU A 87 0.16 -3.11 18.01
CA LEU A 87 -0.09 -1.66 17.97
C LEU A 87 -1.04 -1.25 16.84
N ILE A 88 -0.87 -1.84 15.65
CA ILE A 88 -1.77 -1.60 14.51
C ILE A 88 -3.19 -2.11 14.81
N ALA A 89 -3.30 -3.28 15.43
CA ALA A 89 -4.60 -3.85 15.81
C ALA A 89 -5.35 -2.93 16.79
N GLU A 90 -4.67 -2.47 17.83
CA GLU A 90 -5.23 -1.54 18.83
C GLU A 90 -5.58 -0.18 18.21
N MET A 91 -4.69 0.36 17.36
CA MET A 91 -4.92 1.60 16.62
C MET A 91 -6.18 1.52 15.75
N ARG A 92 -6.34 0.40 15.03
CA ARG A 92 -7.53 0.14 14.19
C ARG A 92 -8.81 0.09 15.02
N ILE A 93 -8.83 -0.69 16.10
CA ILE A 93 -10.02 -0.86 16.95
C ILE A 93 -10.41 0.48 17.61
N THR A 94 -9.43 1.22 18.12
CA THR A 94 -9.66 2.51 18.76
C THR A 94 -10.19 3.56 17.78
N ALA A 95 -9.60 3.63 16.58
CA ALA A 95 -10.05 4.52 15.51
C ALA A 95 -11.48 4.19 15.07
N SER A 96 -11.76 2.92 14.77
CA SER A 96 -13.09 2.42 14.37
C SER A 96 -14.16 2.81 15.39
N ARG A 97 -13.93 2.47 16.67
CA ARG A 97 -14.88 2.73 17.75
C ARG A 97 -15.16 4.22 17.91
N LYS A 98 -14.12 5.05 17.86
CA LYS A 98 -14.27 6.50 18.02
C LYS A 98 -14.98 7.14 16.83
N MET A 99 -14.57 6.82 15.60
CA MET A 99 -15.18 7.38 14.40
C MET A 99 -16.64 6.93 14.24
N HIS A 100 -16.96 5.66 14.54
CA HIS A 100 -18.33 5.17 14.53
C HIS A 100 -19.19 5.87 15.60
N ALA A 101 -18.67 6.03 16.82
CA ALA A 101 -19.39 6.73 17.89
C ALA A 101 -19.62 8.21 17.57
N ASP A 102 -18.64 8.89 16.98
CA ASP A 102 -18.76 10.30 16.59
C ASP A 102 -19.74 10.47 15.42
N LEU A 103 -19.74 9.56 14.46
CA LEU A 103 -20.73 9.51 13.38
C LEU A 103 -22.14 9.30 13.93
N LEU A 104 -22.32 8.33 14.83
CA LEU A 104 -23.60 8.04 15.46
C LEU A 104 -24.13 9.23 16.26
N ARG A 105 -23.30 9.85 17.10
CA ARG A 105 -23.66 11.05 17.86
C ARG A 105 -24.07 12.21 16.96
N SER A 106 -23.36 12.40 15.85
CA SER A 106 -23.65 13.48 14.90
C SER A 106 -25.00 13.28 14.22
N ILE A 107 -25.34 12.03 13.86
CA ILE A 107 -26.61 11.71 13.21
C ILE A 107 -27.77 11.79 14.19
N LEU A 108 -27.61 11.30 15.42
CA LEU A 108 -28.66 11.41 16.46
C LEU A 108 -28.98 12.86 16.86
N ARG A 109 -28.03 13.79 16.66
CA ARG A 109 -28.21 15.23 16.92
C ARG A 109 -28.60 16.03 15.68
N ALA A 110 -28.75 15.39 14.52
CA ALA A 110 -29.13 16.08 13.29
C ALA A 110 -30.61 16.49 13.35
N PRO A 111 -30.98 17.68 12.83
CA PRO A 111 -32.38 18.11 12.77
C PRO A 111 -33.19 17.24 11.79
N MET A 112 -34.52 17.18 11.96
CA MET A 112 -35.40 16.43 11.03
C MET A 112 -35.21 16.84 9.56
N SER A 113 -34.94 18.12 9.29
CA SER A 113 -34.64 18.60 7.94
C SER A 113 -33.47 17.89 7.25
N PHE A 114 -32.49 17.38 8.02
CA PHE A 114 -31.41 16.57 7.47
C PHE A 114 -31.93 15.21 6.96
N PHE A 115 -32.85 14.59 7.68
CA PHE A 115 -33.43 13.30 7.33
C PHE A 115 -34.42 13.41 6.16
N ASP A 116 -35.13 14.54 6.05
CA ASP A 116 -36.05 14.79 4.92
C ASP A 116 -35.30 15.06 3.61
N THR A 117 -34.13 15.71 3.69
CA THR A 117 -33.31 16.07 2.51
C THR A 117 -32.28 15.01 2.12
N THR A 118 -31.89 14.14 3.06
CA THR A 118 -30.83 13.15 2.84
C THR A 118 -31.43 11.75 2.64
N PRO A 119 -31.22 11.11 1.48
CA PRO A 119 -31.72 9.75 1.26
C PRO A 119 -31.18 8.79 2.32
N ILE A 120 -32.07 7.98 2.90
CA ILE A 120 -31.69 7.04 3.97
C ILE A 120 -30.58 6.06 3.54
N GLY A 121 -30.56 5.67 2.26
CA GLY A 121 -29.50 4.84 1.69
C GLY A 121 -28.10 5.48 1.76
N ARG A 122 -27.99 6.81 1.75
CA ARG A 122 -26.71 7.52 1.93
C ARG A 122 -26.20 7.39 3.37
N ILE A 123 -27.11 7.45 4.35
CA ILE A 123 -26.79 7.28 5.77
C ILE A 123 -26.33 5.84 6.02
N ILE A 124 -27.05 4.86 5.49
CA ILE A 124 -26.69 3.43 5.62
C ILE A 124 -25.34 3.15 4.97
N ASN A 125 -25.07 3.69 3.77
CA ASN A 125 -23.78 3.50 3.11
C ASN A 125 -22.59 4.04 3.92
N ARG A 126 -22.78 5.13 4.69
CA ARG A 126 -21.73 5.63 5.60
C ARG A 126 -21.43 4.68 6.74
N PHE A 127 -22.47 4.14 7.39
CA PHE A 127 -22.29 3.19 8.50
C PHE A 127 -21.79 1.82 8.05
N ALA A 128 -22.17 1.38 6.86
CA ALA A 128 -21.76 0.09 6.33
C ALA A 128 -20.44 0.20 5.55
N ARG A 129 -20.48 0.76 4.34
CA ARG A 129 -19.36 0.72 3.40
C ARG A 129 -18.21 1.64 3.79
N ASP A 130 -18.50 2.85 4.25
CA ASP A 130 -17.41 3.80 4.58
C ASP A 130 -16.71 3.40 5.88
N CYS A 131 -17.44 2.95 6.91
CA CYS A 131 -16.84 2.36 8.11
C CYS A 131 -16.03 1.09 7.78
N ASP A 132 -16.57 0.19 6.94
CA ASP A 132 -15.83 -1.01 6.51
C ASP A 132 -14.49 -0.66 5.84
N ARG A 133 -14.44 0.37 4.99
CA ARG A 133 -13.17 0.85 4.42
C ARG A 133 -12.22 1.43 5.45
N ILE A 134 -12.71 2.19 6.43
CA ILE A 134 -11.90 2.74 7.52
C ILE A 134 -11.30 1.62 8.39
N ASP A 135 -12.01 0.51 8.52
CA ASP A 135 -11.63 -0.60 9.39
C ASP A 135 -10.74 -1.62 8.68
N MET A 136 -11.09 -1.99 7.45
CA MET A 136 -10.46 -3.08 6.71
C MET A 136 -9.43 -2.61 5.68
N GLU A 137 -9.65 -1.49 4.99
CA GLU A 137 -8.78 -1.06 3.88
C GLU A 137 -7.72 -0.05 4.33
N LEU A 138 -8.10 0.93 5.15
CA LEU A 138 -7.23 2.07 5.49
C LEU A 138 -6.00 1.67 6.33
N PRO A 139 -6.11 0.89 7.44
CA PRO A 139 -4.95 0.52 8.26
C PRO A 139 -3.87 -0.29 7.52
N PRO A 140 -4.20 -1.38 6.77
CA PRO A 140 -3.17 -2.12 6.05
C PRO A 140 -2.56 -1.27 4.93
N THR A 141 -3.34 -0.46 4.23
CA THR A 141 -2.82 0.44 3.18
C THR A 141 -1.82 1.45 3.74
N LEU A 142 -2.13 2.08 4.88
CA LEU A 142 -1.21 3.02 5.55
C LEU A 142 0.04 2.30 6.06
N SER A 143 -0.12 1.12 6.67
CA SER A 143 0.99 0.29 7.16
C SER A 143 1.91 -0.15 6.02
N GLN A 144 1.34 -0.50 4.86
CA GLN A 144 2.09 -0.87 3.66
C GLN A 144 2.82 0.35 3.08
N LEU A 145 2.18 1.52 3.02
CA LEU A 145 2.81 2.76 2.56
C LEU A 145 4.04 3.10 3.41
N LEU A 146 3.88 3.16 4.74
CA LEU A 146 4.99 3.43 5.67
C LEU A 146 6.06 2.33 5.61
N GLY A 147 5.62 1.08 5.49
CA GLY A 147 6.48 -0.08 5.33
C GLY A 147 7.34 -0.02 4.07
N THR A 148 6.78 0.46 2.96
CA THR A 148 7.48 0.64 1.68
C THR A 148 8.43 1.84 1.74
N ILE A 149 8.01 2.97 2.29
CA ILE A 149 8.87 4.16 2.45
C ILE A 149 10.11 3.78 3.25
N THR A 150 9.91 3.20 4.44
CA THR A 150 11.03 2.80 5.31
C THR A 150 11.91 1.72 4.69
N ASN A 151 11.33 0.79 3.91
CA ASN A 151 12.09 -0.22 3.19
C ASN A 151 12.98 0.40 2.10
N VAL A 152 12.43 1.30 1.28
CA VAL A 152 13.18 1.98 0.21
C VAL A 152 14.27 2.87 0.81
N THR A 153 13.96 3.71 1.79
CA THR A 153 14.95 4.57 2.44
C THR A 153 16.04 3.76 3.14
N GLY A 154 15.65 2.65 3.78
CA GLY A 154 16.57 1.75 4.46
C GLY A 154 17.50 1.02 3.49
N ALA A 155 16.96 0.47 2.40
CA ALA A 155 17.75 -0.19 1.36
C ALA A 155 18.73 0.79 0.69
N LEU A 156 18.28 2.00 0.33
CA LEU A 156 19.15 3.04 -0.22
C LEU A 156 20.25 3.44 0.77
N GLY A 157 19.91 3.63 2.05
CA GLY A 157 20.87 3.93 3.10
C GLY A 157 21.91 2.82 3.28
N GLY A 158 21.47 1.56 3.30
CA GLY A 158 22.35 0.40 3.36
C GLY A 158 23.32 0.34 2.16
N MET A 159 22.82 0.55 0.94
CA MET A 159 23.66 0.59 -0.26
C MET A 159 24.71 1.70 -0.19
N VAL A 160 24.33 2.90 0.26
CA VAL A 160 25.27 4.03 0.40
C VAL A 160 26.38 3.70 1.40
N VAL A 161 26.05 3.08 2.54
CA VAL A 161 27.03 2.66 3.55
C VAL A 161 27.94 1.57 3.00
N ALA A 162 27.39 0.56 2.32
CA ALA A 162 28.16 -0.55 1.76
C ALA A 162 29.18 -0.08 0.70
N THR A 163 28.80 0.82 -0.20
CA THR A 163 29.67 1.30 -1.28
C THR A 163 30.51 2.52 -0.91
N LYS A 164 30.66 2.83 0.40
CA LYS A 164 31.42 4.00 0.90
C LYS A 164 31.04 5.32 0.21
N GLY A 165 29.75 5.50 -0.13
CA GLY A 165 29.22 6.72 -0.72
C GLY A 165 29.32 6.88 -2.24
N THR A 166 30.02 6.00 -2.97
CA THR A 166 30.11 6.11 -4.45
C THR A 166 28.76 5.94 -5.14
N PHE A 167 27.86 5.16 -4.55
CA PHE A 167 26.48 4.97 -5.03
C PHE A 167 25.66 6.28 -5.09
N LEU A 168 26.03 7.32 -4.33
CA LEU A 168 25.34 8.62 -4.37
C LEU A 168 25.41 9.29 -5.74
N VAL A 169 26.51 9.08 -6.48
CA VAL A 169 26.67 9.62 -7.83
C VAL A 169 25.68 8.97 -8.80
N LEU A 170 25.43 7.67 -8.64
CA LEU A 170 24.49 6.89 -9.44
C LEU A 170 23.03 7.15 -9.05
N LEU A 171 22.77 7.54 -7.79
CA LEU A 171 21.44 7.80 -7.28
C LEU A 171 20.73 8.92 -8.06
N GLY A 172 21.44 9.99 -8.43
CA GLY A 172 20.91 11.11 -9.20
C GLY A 172 20.25 10.70 -10.52
N PRO A 173 20.99 10.06 -11.45
CA PRO A 173 20.42 9.61 -12.73
C PRO A 173 19.33 8.55 -12.55
N ILE A 174 19.46 7.62 -11.59
CA ILE A 174 18.40 6.64 -11.28
C ILE A 174 17.11 7.35 -10.86
N MET A 175 17.20 8.34 -9.97
CA MET A 175 16.05 9.11 -9.50
C MET A 175 15.40 9.92 -10.62
N ALA A 176 16.19 10.47 -11.54
CA ALA A 176 15.66 11.17 -12.71
C ALA A 176 14.86 10.21 -13.61
N VAL A 177 15.42 9.05 -13.97
CA VAL A 177 14.73 8.04 -14.78
C VAL A 177 13.47 7.54 -14.07
N TYR A 178 13.55 7.24 -12.77
CA TYR A 178 12.41 6.85 -11.95
C TYR A 178 11.30 7.91 -11.99
N TYR A 179 11.65 9.19 -11.83
CA TYR A 179 10.68 10.29 -11.88
C TYR A 179 9.97 10.36 -13.23
N TYR A 180 10.69 10.24 -14.36
CA TYR A 180 10.09 10.23 -15.69
C TYR A 180 9.14 9.05 -15.89
N VAL A 181 9.58 7.83 -15.54
CA VAL A 181 8.77 6.61 -15.63
C VAL A 181 7.51 6.72 -14.75
N GLN A 182 7.67 7.19 -13.51
CA GLN A 182 6.58 7.36 -12.56
C GLN A 182 5.58 8.42 -13.03
N LYS A 183 6.06 9.55 -13.57
CA LYS A 183 5.20 10.61 -14.10
C LYS A 183 4.34 10.10 -15.26
N PHE A 184 4.96 9.39 -16.21
CA PHE A 184 4.25 8.80 -17.34
C PHE A 184 3.22 7.76 -16.88
N PHE A 185 3.62 6.82 -16.02
CA PHE A 185 2.72 5.80 -15.48
C PHE A 185 1.53 6.41 -14.75
N ARG A 186 1.76 7.39 -13.87
CA ARG A 186 0.69 8.00 -13.06
C ARG A 186 -0.36 8.66 -13.93
N LEU A 187 0.05 9.42 -14.95
CA LEU A 187 -0.87 10.08 -15.88
C LEU A 187 -1.70 9.03 -16.65
N SER A 188 -1.04 8.05 -17.25
CA SER A 188 -1.70 7.02 -18.05
C SER A 188 -2.62 6.12 -17.21
N SER A 189 -2.14 5.62 -16.07
CA SER A 189 -2.90 4.71 -15.21
C SER A 189 -4.13 5.38 -14.61
N THR A 190 -4.07 6.68 -14.30
CA THR A 190 -5.24 7.42 -13.81
C THR A 190 -6.35 7.49 -14.87
N GLU A 191 -6.00 7.79 -16.13
CA GLU A 191 -6.99 7.83 -17.22
C GLU A 191 -7.53 6.44 -17.57
N ILE A 192 -6.68 5.39 -17.56
CA ILE A 192 -7.14 4.01 -17.75
C ILE A 192 -8.12 3.60 -16.65
N GLN A 193 -7.80 3.90 -15.38
CA GLN A 193 -8.68 3.61 -14.25
C GLN A 193 -10.00 4.40 -14.34
N ARG A 194 -9.95 5.64 -14.84
CA ARG A 194 -11.15 6.44 -15.10
C ARG A 194 -12.01 5.81 -16.19
N LEU A 195 -11.40 5.33 -17.28
CA LEU A 195 -12.11 4.62 -18.35
C LEU A 195 -12.79 3.35 -17.82
N GLU A 196 -12.09 2.52 -17.04
CA GLU A 196 -12.66 1.32 -16.40
C GLU A 196 -13.86 1.69 -15.51
N SER A 197 -13.72 2.71 -14.67
CA SER A 197 -14.79 3.13 -13.76
C SER A 197 -16.03 3.60 -14.52
N ILE A 198 -15.85 4.33 -15.63
CA ILE A 198 -16.95 4.82 -16.48
C ILE A 198 -17.59 3.66 -17.26
N SER A 199 -16.80 2.75 -17.84
CA SER A 199 -17.31 1.60 -18.61
C SER A 199 -18.06 0.57 -17.76
N ARG A 200 -17.75 0.50 -16.47
CA ARG A 200 -18.39 -0.44 -15.53
C ARG A 200 -19.84 -0.09 -15.23
N THR A 201 -20.20 1.19 -15.17
CA THR A 201 -21.53 1.64 -14.75
C THR A 201 -22.65 1.17 -15.70
N PRO A 202 -22.54 1.33 -17.04
CA PRO A 202 -23.55 0.86 -18.00
C PRO A 202 -23.88 -0.63 -17.93
N ILE A 203 -22.94 -1.48 -17.48
CA ILE A 203 -23.17 -2.93 -17.33
C ILE A 203 -24.25 -3.18 -16.29
N PHE A 204 -24.12 -2.57 -15.11
CA PHE A 204 -25.10 -2.71 -14.04
C PHE A 204 -26.46 -2.13 -14.40
N THR A 205 -26.47 -0.94 -15.01
CA THR A 205 -27.72 -0.31 -15.48
C THR A 205 -28.43 -1.18 -16.51
N SER A 206 -27.71 -1.66 -17.53
CA SER A 206 -28.25 -2.54 -18.57
C SER A 206 -28.80 -3.85 -18.01
N PHE A 207 -28.12 -4.42 -17.00
CA PHE A 207 -28.57 -5.62 -16.32
C PHE A 207 -29.88 -5.37 -15.57
N THR A 208 -29.96 -4.32 -14.76
CA THR A 208 -31.18 -3.95 -14.03
C THR A 208 -32.36 -3.69 -14.98
N GLU A 209 -32.14 -2.94 -16.07
CA GLU A 209 -33.16 -2.72 -17.11
C GLU A 209 -33.65 -4.02 -17.74
N SER A 210 -32.73 -4.96 -18.01
CA SER A 210 -33.07 -6.22 -18.66
C SER A 210 -33.85 -7.17 -17.74
N VAL A 211 -33.59 -7.12 -16.42
CA VAL A 211 -34.36 -7.87 -15.41
C VAL A 211 -35.78 -7.34 -15.31
N ILE A 212 -35.95 -6.00 -15.21
CA ILE A 212 -37.26 -5.37 -15.12
C ILE A 212 -38.05 -5.56 -16.43
N GLY A 213 -37.39 -5.40 -17.58
CA GLY A 213 -37.98 -5.53 -18.92
C GLY A 213 -38.05 -6.96 -19.47
N ALA A 214 -37.76 -7.99 -18.66
CA ALA A 214 -37.65 -9.37 -19.13
C ALA A 214 -38.89 -9.91 -19.86
N PRO A 215 -40.14 -9.61 -19.44
CA PRO A 215 -41.33 -10.02 -20.18
C PRO A 215 -41.41 -9.38 -21.57
N SER A 216 -41.15 -8.07 -21.67
CA SER A 216 -41.19 -7.33 -22.93
C SER A 216 -40.10 -7.80 -23.89
N ILE A 217 -38.86 -7.98 -23.42
CA ILE A 217 -37.74 -8.46 -24.26
C ILE A 217 -38.05 -9.83 -24.87
N ARG A 218 -38.66 -10.73 -24.08
CA ARG A 218 -39.07 -12.06 -24.55
C ARG A 218 -40.25 -11.99 -25.53
N ALA A 219 -41.25 -11.17 -25.24
CA ALA A 219 -42.42 -10.98 -26.12
C ALA A 219 -42.03 -10.47 -27.51
N TYR A 220 -41.03 -9.59 -27.61
CA TYR A 220 -40.53 -9.07 -28.88
C TYR A 220 -39.41 -9.92 -29.53
N GLY A 221 -38.99 -11.03 -28.92
CA GLY A 221 -37.93 -11.88 -29.47
C GLY A 221 -36.54 -11.22 -29.51
N LEU A 222 -36.27 -10.21 -28.68
CA LEU A 222 -35.04 -9.39 -28.73
C LEU A 222 -33.91 -9.88 -27.81
N VAL A 223 -34.03 -11.09 -27.25
CA VAL A 223 -33.09 -11.65 -26.25
C VAL A 223 -31.66 -11.67 -26.78
N GLU A 224 -31.43 -12.18 -27.99
CA GLU A 224 -30.09 -12.31 -28.57
C GLU A 224 -29.45 -10.93 -28.84
N LYS A 225 -30.24 -9.97 -29.33
CA LYS A 225 -29.79 -8.59 -29.55
C LYS A 225 -29.34 -7.96 -28.23
N ARG A 226 -30.13 -8.11 -27.17
CA ARG A 226 -29.81 -7.56 -25.85
C ARG A 226 -28.62 -8.27 -25.20
N SER A 227 -28.50 -9.59 -25.39
CA SER A 227 -27.36 -10.40 -24.95
C SER A 227 -26.05 -9.91 -25.59
N ARG A 228 -26.05 -9.69 -26.92
CA ARG A 228 -24.89 -9.16 -27.65
C ARG A 228 -24.48 -7.77 -27.16
N GLN A 229 -25.43 -6.84 -27.03
CA GLN A 229 -25.15 -5.50 -26.48
C GLN A 229 -24.56 -5.55 -25.07
N ASN A 230 -24.97 -6.52 -24.25
CA ASN A 230 -24.42 -6.68 -22.92
C ASN A 230 -22.99 -7.25 -22.96
N LYS A 231 -22.72 -8.21 -23.85
CA LYS A 231 -21.36 -8.72 -24.11
C LYS A 231 -20.43 -7.60 -24.55
N ASP A 232 -20.82 -6.78 -25.52
CA ASP A 232 -19.99 -5.66 -26.02
C ASP A 232 -19.58 -4.69 -24.90
N ARG A 233 -20.49 -4.41 -23.95
CA ARG A 233 -20.21 -3.56 -22.79
C ARG A 233 -19.26 -4.24 -21.79
N VAL A 234 -19.45 -5.53 -21.54
CA VAL A 234 -18.55 -6.32 -20.68
C VAL A 234 -17.16 -6.41 -21.30
N ASP A 235 -17.06 -6.60 -22.61
CA ASP A 235 -15.80 -6.67 -23.34
C ASP A 235 -15.06 -5.33 -23.27
N ALA A 236 -15.76 -4.21 -23.50
CA ALA A 236 -15.17 -2.87 -23.36
C ALA A 236 -14.60 -2.63 -21.95
N ASN A 237 -15.33 -3.03 -20.91
CA ASN A 237 -14.84 -2.91 -19.53
C ASN A 237 -13.66 -3.85 -19.25
N THR A 238 -13.71 -5.07 -19.79
CA THR A 238 -12.64 -6.07 -19.64
C THR A 238 -11.36 -5.60 -20.31
N GLN A 239 -11.45 -4.98 -21.49
CA GLN A 239 -10.32 -4.37 -22.18
C GLN A 239 -9.67 -3.26 -21.34
N ALA A 240 -10.48 -2.37 -20.74
CA ALA A 240 -9.95 -1.32 -19.85
C ALA A 240 -9.25 -1.92 -18.62
N LEU A 241 -9.83 -2.97 -18.03
CA LEU A 241 -9.24 -3.67 -16.89
C LEU A 241 -7.92 -4.38 -17.25
N GLN A 242 -7.86 -5.04 -18.41
CA GLN A 242 -6.62 -5.64 -18.92
C GLN A 242 -5.55 -4.58 -19.20
N MET A 243 -5.93 -3.44 -19.76
CA MET A 243 -5.01 -2.31 -19.99
C MET A 243 -4.39 -1.81 -18.68
N GLN A 244 -5.17 -1.78 -17.59
CA GLN A 244 -4.66 -1.43 -16.26
C GLN A 244 -3.65 -2.45 -15.73
N GLN A 245 -3.88 -3.75 -15.99
CA GLN A 245 -2.94 -4.82 -15.65
C GLN A 245 -1.64 -4.70 -16.46
N PHE A 246 -1.73 -4.47 -17.78
CA PHE A 246 -0.56 -4.27 -18.63
C PHE A 246 0.22 -3.03 -18.25
N ALA A 247 -0.44 -1.93 -17.92
CA ALA A 247 0.24 -0.72 -17.41
C ALA A 247 1.01 -1.02 -16.12
N SER A 248 0.41 -1.79 -15.19
CA SER A 248 1.06 -2.18 -13.94
C SER A 248 2.27 -3.08 -14.18
N ALA A 249 2.15 -4.05 -15.09
CA ALA A 249 3.24 -4.94 -15.50
C ALA A 249 4.37 -4.16 -16.19
N TRP A 250 4.03 -3.20 -17.07
CA TRP A 250 4.99 -2.33 -17.72
C TRP A 250 5.83 -1.54 -16.71
N LEU A 251 5.19 -0.98 -15.67
CA LEU A 251 5.90 -0.30 -14.60
C LEU A 251 6.82 -1.26 -13.85
N ALA A 252 6.32 -2.44 -13.47
CA ALA A 252 7.09 -3.45 -12.74
C ALA A 252 8.38 -3.82 -13.50
N VAL A 253 8.28 -4.17 -14.78
CA VAL A 253 9.45 -4.51 -15.62
C VAL A 253 10.46 -3.37 -15.68
N ARG A 254 10.01 -2.11 -15.78
CA ARG A 254 10.92 -0.95 -15.80
C ARG A 254 11.61 -0.73 -14.46
N LEU A 255 10.89 -0.91 -13.34
CA LEU A 255 11.48 -0.82 -12.01
C LEU A 255 12.49 -1.95 -11.76
N ASP A 256 12.20 -3.17 -12.22
CA ASP A 256 13.11 -4.31 -12.12
C ASP A 256 14.39 -4.10 -12.93
N ILE A 257 14.29 -3.54 -14.15
CA ILE A 257 15.47 -3.19 -14.96
C ILE A 257 16.32 -2.13 -14.25
N ILE A 258 15.70 -1.09 -13.68
CA ILE A 258 16.42 -0.06 -12.92
C ILE A 258 17.12 -0.68 -11.70
N GLY A 259 16.44 -1.57 -10.99
CA GLY A 259 17.01 -2.31 -9.86
C GLY A 259 18.17 -3.21 -10.28
N ALA A 260 18.04 -3.95 -11.39
CA ALA A 260 19.09 -4.82 -11.93
C ALA A 260 20.33 -4.02 -12.34
N LEU A 261 20.16 -2.87 -13.00
CA LEU A 261 21.25 -1.96 -13.33
C LEU A 261 21.94 -1.45 -12.07
N ALA A 262 21.18 -0.99 -11.06
CA ALA A 262 21.74 -0.54 -9.79
C ALA A 262 22.58 -1.63 -9.11
N SER A 263 22.06 -2.86 -9.04
CA SER A 263 22.78 -4.02 -8.49
C SER A 263 24.04 -4.36 -9.30
N PHE A 264 23.98 -4.29 -10.63
CA PHE A 264 25.14 -4.51 -11.49
C PHE A 264 26.25 -3.48 -11.21
N PHE A 265 25.90 -2.20 -11.07
CA PHE A 265 26.87 -1.16 -10.71
C PHE A 265 27.48 -1.39 -9.32
N ILE A 266 26.66 -1.75 -8.32
CA ILE A 266 27.17 -2.06 -6.99
C ILE A 266 28.16 -3.22 -7.05
N ALA A 267 27.83 -4.29 -7.77
CA ALA A 267 28.70 -5.45 -7.94
C ALA A 267 29.99 -5.14 -8.73
N ALA A 268 29.97 -4.15 -9.63
CA ALA A 268 31.15 -3.71 -10.36
C ALA A 268 32.07 -2.79 -9.54
N VAL A 269 31.54 -2.11 -8.52
CA VAL A 269 32.30 -1.21 -7.64
C VAL A 269 32.80 -1.92 -6.37
N ALA A 270 32.10 -2.95 -5.92
CA ALA A 270 32.49 -3.82 -4.81
C ALA A 270 33.70 -4.69 -5.18
#